data_AF-A0A383D3U3-F1
#
_entry.id   AF-A0A383D3U3-F1
#
_cell.length_a   1.000
_cell.length_b   1.000
_cell.length_c   1.000
_cell.angle_alpha   90.00
_cell.angle_beta   90.00
_cell.angle_gamma   90.00
#
_symmetry.space_group_name_H-M   'P 1'
#
loop_
_entity.id
_entity.type
_entity.pdbx_description
1 polymer ?
#
loop_
_entity_poly.entity_id
_entity_poly.type
_entity_poly.pdbx_seq_one_letter_code
_entity_poly.pdbx_strand_id
1 'polypeptide(L)'
;EPTIQRQGEDRILVQLPGVDDPERVKRLLGKTAKMNFRMVDEATPIDDALRGRVPPGSELLYERDRRANQEEPLPIVIRKRVSVSGDNLVDAQPTFQDNLPVVSLRFDTAGARKFGALTKENVGKRFAIVLDGEVISAPVIREPIPGGNGIISGRFTVQSAQDLALLLRAGALPAPLTILEERTVGPSLGADSIAAGKVASVVGLVFVVAYIIMSYGLFGVAAVLALAVNMSLIVGL
;
A
#
# COMPACT_ATOMS: atom_id res chain seq x y z
N GLU A 1 7.23 -5.20 -13.99
CA GLU A 1 5.86 -4.80 -13.59
C GLU A 1 5.20 -5.93 -12.81
N PRO A 2 4.31 -5.63 -11.85
CA PRO A 2 3.57 -6.64 -11.11
C PRO A 2 2.59 -7.39 -12.03
N THR A 3 2.42 -8.69 -11.84
CA THR A 3 1.47 -9.51 -12.60
C THR A 3 0.36 -9.98 -11.68
N ILE A 4 -0.89 -9.71 -12.05
CA ILE A 4 -2.09 -10.10 -11.30
C ILE A 4 -2.97 -10.91 -12.26
N GLN A 5 -3.24 -12.17 -11.92
CA GLN A 5 -4.04 -13.08 -12.76
C GLN A 5 -5.02 -13.87 -11.91
N ARG A 6 -6.25 -14.08 -12.42
CA ARG A 6 -7.18 -15.01 -11.79
C ARG A 6 -6.68 -16.44 -11.98
N GLN A 7 -6.65 -17.22 -10.90
CA GLN A 7 -6.24 -18.62 -10.90
C GLN A 7 -7.41 -19.49 -10.45
N GLY A 8 -8.04 -20.20 -11.38
CA GLY A 8 -9.25 -20.98 -11.08
C GLY A 8 -10.45 -20.09 -10.77
N GLU A 9 -11.38 -20.58 -9.94
CA GLU A 9 -12.63 -19.86 -9.65
C GLU A 9 -12.47 -18.78 -8.58
N ASP A 10 -11.76 -19.08 -7.48
CA ASP A 10 -11.73 -18.27 -6.26
C ASP A 10 -10.31 -17.85 -5.82
N ARG A 11 -9.32 -17.85 -6.74
CA ARG A 11 -7.93 -17.46 -6.39
C ARG A 11 -7.39 -16.41 -7.33
N ILE A 12 -6.44 -15.63 -6.82
CA ILE A 12 -5.72 -14.61 -7.56
C ILE A 12 -4.24 -14.87 -7.34
N LEU A 13 -3.51 -15.06 -8.44
CA LEU A 13 -2.06 -15.14 -8.46
C LEU A 13 -1.50 -13.71 -8.56
N VAL A 14 -0.71 -13.31 -7.57
CA VAL A 14 -0.02 -12.02 -7.54
C VAL A 14 1.48 -12.27 -7.56
N GLN A 15 2.17 -11.80 -8.61
CA GLN A 15 3.61 -11.89 -8.76
C GLN A 15 4.21 -10.49 -8.76
N LEU A 16 5.13 -10.24 -7.83
CA LEU A 16 5.78 -8.95 -7.69
C LEU A 16 7.30 -9.16 -7.84
N PRO A 17 7.91 -8.72 -8.96
CA PRO A 17 9.35 -8.84 -9.13
C PRO A 17 10.07 -7.81 -8.25
N GLY A 18 11.17 -8.21 -7.62
CA GLY A 18 12.07 -7.30 -6.89
C GLY A 18 11.46 -6.67 -5.63
N VAL A 19 10.63 -7.41 -4.89
CA VAL A 19 10.10 -6.93 -3.60
C VAL A 19 11.11 -7.19 -2.49
N ASP A 20 11.55 -6.11 -1.84
CA ASP A 20 12.50 -6.17 -0.71
C ASP A 20 11.85 -6.71 0.57
N ASP A 21 10.58 -6.36 0.82
CA ASP A 21 9.81 -6.77 2.02
C ASP A 21 8.47 -7.42 1.62
N PRO A 22 8.42 -8.75 1.48
CA PRO A 22 7.20 -9.50 1.22
C PRO A 22 6.14 -9.32 2.31
N GLU A 23 6.55 -9.16 3.58
CA GLU A 23 5.61 -9.00 4.70
C GLU A 23 4.82 -7.70 4.60
N ARG A 24 5.47 -6.61 4.19
CA ARG A 24 4.78 -5.32 3.94
C ARG A 24 3.70 -5.46 2.88
N VAL A 25 4.00 -6.13 1.78
CA VAL A 25 3.03 -6.38 0.71
C VAL A 25 1.86 -7.19 1.24
N LYS A 26 2.12 -8.28 1.97
CA LYS A 26 1.07 -9.12 2.56
C LYS A 26 0.11 -8.34 3.45
N ARG A 27 0.65 -7.46 4.31
CA ARG A 27 -0.16 -6.58 5.17
C ARG A 27 -1.04 -5.62 4.39
N LEU A 28 -0.61 -5.18 3.21
CA LEU A 28 -1.38 -4.27 2.36
C LEU A 28 -2.44 -5.01 1.55
N LEU A 29 -2.11 -6.16 0.95
CA LEU A 29 -3.03 -6.96 0.14
C LEU A 29 -4.12 -7.67 0.97
N GLY A 30 -3.81 -8.05 2.21
CA GLY A 30 -4.78 -8.72 3.10
C GLY A 30 -5.80 -7.77 3.73
N LYS A 31 -5.65 -6.44 3.57
CA LYS A 31 -6.56 -5.46 4.16
C LYS A 31 -7.74 -5.20 3.24
N THR A 32 -8.94 -5.25 3.80
CA THR A 32 -10.16 -4.86 3.07
C THR A 32 -10.25 -3.36 2.86
N ALA A 33 -9.55 -2.54 3.65
CA ALA A 33 -9.57 -1.08 3.54
C ALA A 33 -10.98 -0.45 3.58
N LYS A 34 -11.90 -1.08 4.31
CA LYS A 34 -13.28 -0.58 4.45
C LYS A 34 -13.30 0.60 5.42
N MET A 35 -13.30 1.80 4.84
CA MET A 35 -13.36 3.05 5.58
C MET A 35 -14.81 3.49 5.83
N ASN A 36 -15.11 3.98 7.04
CA ASN A 36 -16.37 4.68 7.32
C ASN A 36 -16.18 5.76 8.39
N PHE A 37 -17.02 6.79 8.30
CA PHE A 37 -17.10 7.87 9.27
C PHE A 37 -18.28 7.62 10.19
N ARG A 38 -18.02 7.61 11.50
CA ARG A 38 -19.02 7.35 12.55
C ARG A 38 -18.91 8.43 13.61
N MET A 39 -20.05 8.81 14.21
CA MET A 39 -20.02 9.79 15.30
C MET A 39 -19.48 9.14 16.58
N VAL A 40 -18.66 9.87 17.34
CA VAL A 40 -18.25 9.46 18.68
C VAL A 40 -19.45 9.61 19.62
N ASP A 41 -19.61 8.65 20.52
CA ASP A 41 -20.64 8.69 21.55
C ASP A 41 -20.05 9.23 22.87
N GLU A 42 -20.10 10.55 23.01
CA GLU A 42 -19.57 11.24 24.20
C GLU A 42 -20.45 11.08 25.45
N ALA A 43 -21.68 10.57 25.30
CA ALA A 43 -22.60 10.38 26.42
C ALA A 43 -22.28 9.12 27.24
N THR A 44 -21.59 8.14 26.65
CA THR A 44 -21.24 6.87 27.30
C THR A 44 -19.87 7.00 27.97
N PRO A 45 -19.77 6.86 29.30
CA PRO A 45 -18.49 6.84 29.98
C PRO A 45 -17.63 5.66 29.51
N ILE A 46 -16.34 5.91 29.25
CA ILE A 46 -15.39 4.89 28.80
C ILE A 46 -15.31 3.74 29.82
N ASP A 47 -15.32 4.04 31.12
CA ASP A 47 -15.26 3.04 32.18
C ASP A 47 -16.42 2.04 32.14
N ASP A 48 -17.63 2.51 31.79
CA ASP A 48 -18.80 1.64 31.64
C ASP A 48 -18.68 0.78 30.37
N ALA A 49 -18.18 1.37 29.28
CA ALA A 49 -17.93 0.64 28.03
C ALA A 49 -16.89 -0.47 28.22
N LEU A 50 -15.80 -0.22 28.96
CA LEU A 50 -14.78 -1.22 29.30
C LEU A 50 -15.33 -2.37 30.15
N ARG A 51 -16.36 -2.12 30.97
CA ARG A 51 -17.09 -3.15 31.72
C ARG A 51 -18.18 -3.85 30.91
N GLY A 52 -18.25 -3.60 29.60
CA GLY A 52 -19.22 -4.20 28.67
C GLY A 52 -20.61 -3.55 28.68
N ARG A 53 -20.79 -2.42 29.37
CA ARG A 53 -22.07 -1.69 29.43
C ARG A 53 -22.15 -0.64 28.32
N VAL A 54 -22.16 -1.10 27.08
CA VAL A 54 -22.31 -0.22 25.91
C VAL A 54 -23.79 -0.14 25.52
N PRO A 55 -24.39 1.07 25.38
CA PRO A 55 -25.79 1.21 24.97
C PRO A 55 -26.10 0.56 23.61
N PRO A 56 -27.35 0.12 23.39
CA PRO A 56 -27.75 -0.39 22.09
C PRO A 56 -27.61 0.71 21.03
N GLY A 57 -26.77 0.46 20.02
CA GLY A 57 -26.48 1.41 18.95
C GLY A 57 -25.08 2.05 19.03
N SER A 58 -24.34 1.81 20.11
CA SER A 58 -22.93 2.16 20.24
C SER A 58 -22.05 0.91 20.27
N GLU A 59 -20.76 1.07 20.00
CA GLU A 59 -19.74 0.04 20.08
C GLU A 59 -18.45 0.63 20.61
N LEU A 60 -17.70 -0.16 21.36
CA LEU A 60 -16.36 0.21 21.83
C LEU A 60 -15.35 -0.24 20.78
N LEU A 61 -14.63 0.71 20.21
CA LEU A 61 -13.47 0.47 19.36
C LEU A 61 -12.22 1.04 20.01
N TYR A 62 -11.09 0.78 19.37
CA TYR A 62 -9.77 1.17 19.85
C TYR A 62 -9.09 2.05 18.79
N GLU A 63 -8.56 3.19 19.24
CA GLU A 63 -7.74 4.06 18.39
C GLU A 63 -6.33 3.51 18.27
N ARG A 64 -5.87 3.39 17.02
CA ARG A 64 -4.58 2.79 16.69
C ARG A 64 -3.48 3.85 16.75
N ASP A 65 -2.80 3.95 17.89
CA ASP A 65 -1.58 4.77 17.96
C ASP A 65 -0.42 4.06 17.25
N ARG A 66 0.08 4.63 16.15
CA ARG A 66 1.13 4.01 15.31
C ARG A 66 2.55 4.53 15.60
N ARG A 67 2.79 5.39 16.59
CA ARG A 67 4.17 5.66 17.06
C ARG A 67 4.30 5.96 18.57
N ALA A 68 5.10 5.09 19.19
CA ALA A 68 5.92 5.25 20.40
C ALA A 68 5.23 5.10 21.77
N ASN A 69 5.52 3.96 22.42
CA ASN A 69 5.57 3.79 23.88
C ASN A 69 4.28 3.91 24.71
N GLN A 70 3.10 3.93 24.11
CA GLN A 70 1.85 3.67 24.85
C GLN A 70 1.34 2.29 24.47
N GLU A 71 1.49 1.34 25.40
CA GLU A 71 1.08 -0.07 25.26
C GLU A 71 -0.44 -0.24 25.22
N GLU A 72 -1.21 0.77 25.66
CA GLU A 72 -2.65 0.66 25.76
C GLU A 72 -3.36 1.41 24.61
N PRO A 73 -4.11 0.70 23.75
CA PRO A 73 -4.92 1.34 22.74
C PRO A 73 -6.02 2.18 23.39
N LEU A 74 -6.17 3.43 22.95
CA LEU A 74 -7.15 4.36 23.50
C LEU A 74 -8.58 3.88 23.18
N PRO A 75 -9.38 3.51 24.19
CA PRO A 75 -10.76 3.10 23.97
C PRO A 75 -11.61 4.30 23.57
N ILE A 76 -12.44 4.12 22.55
CA ILE A 76 -13.38 5.13 22.08
C ILE A 76 -14.73 4.51 21.78
N VAL A 77 -15.77 5.08 22.35
CA VAL A 77 -17.15 4.64 22.10
C VAL A 77 -17.67 5.39 20.88
N ILE A 78 -18.14 4.65 19.89
CA ILE A 78 -18.67 5.23 18.66
C ILE A 78 -20.05 4.67 18.37
N ARG A 79 -20.84 5.43 17.59
CA ARG A 79 -22.15 4.97 17.14
C ARG A 79 -22.00 3.97 15.99
N LYS A 80 -22.74 2.86 16.04
CA LYS A 80 -22.77 1.82 15.00
C LYS A 80 -23.27 2.32 13.64
N ARG A 81 -24.07 3.40 13.63
CA ARG A 81 -24.60 3.99 12.40
C ARG A 81 -23.47 4.63 11.59
N VAL A 82 -23.24 4.13 10.38
CA VAL A 82 -22.32 4.74 9.42
C VAL A 82 -22.93 6.04 8.91
N SER A 83 -22.24 7.16 9.14
CA SER A 83 -22.68 8.48 8.69
C SER A 83 -22.27 8.74 7.24
N VAL A 84 -21.02 8.41 6.89
CA VAL A 84 -20.49 8.50 5.53
C VAL A 84 -19.64 7.27 5.25
N SER A 85 -19.87 6.63 4.10
CA SER A 85 -19.04 5.50 3.64
C SER A 85 -17.83 5.99 2.85
N GLY A 86 -16.72 5.26 2.96
CA GLY A 86 -15.52 5.46 2.15
C GLY A 86 -15.73 5.18 0.66
N ASP A 87 -16.83 4.53 0.26
CA ASP A 87 -17.13 4.24 -1.14
C ASP A 87 -17.28 5.51 -2.00
N ASN A 88 -17.58 6.65 -1.38
CA ASN A 88 -17.68 7.94 -2.09
C ASN A 88 -16.33 8.69 -2.14
N LEU A 89 -15.22 8.04 -1.77
CA LEU A 89 -13.88 8.61 -1.83
C LEU A 89 -13.32 8.42 -3.25
N VAL A 90 -12.94 9.53 -3.88
CA VAL A 90 -12.36 9.55 -5.24
C VAL A 90 -10.84 9.48 -5.18
N ASP A 91 -10.24 10.09 -4.15
CA ASP A 91 -8.80 10.22 -4.06
C ASP A 91 -8.32 10.33 -2.62
N ALA A 92 -7.12 9.84 -2.38
CA ALA A 92 -6.40 9.95 -1.12
C ALA A 92 -4.90 10.13 -1.38
N GLN A 93 -4.32 11.21 -0.86
CA GLN A 93 -2.90 11.52 -1.06
C GLN A 93 -2.20 11.78 0.27
N PRO A 94 -0.97 11.28 0.47
CA PRO A 94 -0.14 11.69 1.57
C PRO A 94 0.33 13.13 1.31
N THR A 95 0.16 14.01 2.30
CA THR A 95 0.62 15.40 2.24
C THR A 95 1.21 15.81 3.59
N PHE A 96 1.67 17.05 3.69
CA PHE A 96 2.13 17.63 4.93
C PHE A 96 1.26 18.83 5.30
N GLN A 97 0.85 18.89 6.56
CA GLN A 97 0.20 20.05 7.16
C GLN A 97 0.97 20.40 8.43
N ASP A 98 1.41 21.64 8.56
CA ASP A 98 2.21 22.12 9.69
C ASP A 98 3.45 21.24 9.96
N ASN A 99 4.11 20.79 8.88
CA ASN A 99 5.26 19.90 8.90
C ASN A 99 4.99 18.50 9.50
N LEU A 100 3.72 18.12 9.67
CA LEU A 100 3.26 16.80 10.08
C LEU A 100 2.68 16.04 8.88
N PRO A 101 2.96 14.73 8.75
CA PRO A 101 2.39 13.91 7.69
C PRO A 101 0.89 13.67 7.94
N VAL A 102 0.08 13.96 6.93
CA VAL A 102 -1.39 13.80 6.96
C VAL A 102 -1.86 13.15 5.67
N VAL A 103 -3.10 12.67 5.63
CA VAL A 103 -3.72 12.14 4.41
C VAL A 103 -4.85 13.06 3.98
N SER A 104 -4.72 13.68 2.81
CA SER A 104 -5.81 14.44 2.21
C SER A 104 -6.78 13.47 1.54
N LEU A 105 -8.07 13.78 1.66
CA LEU A 105 -9.18 13.02 1.11
C LEU A 105 -9.98 13.91 0.18
N ARG A 106 -10.46 13.32 -0.91
CA ARG A 106 -11.40 13.97 -1.82
C ARG A 106 -12.58 13.04 -2.07
N PHE A 107 -13.77 13.53 -1.77
CA PHE A 107 -15.02 12.83 -2.04
C PHE A 107 -15.59 13.18 -3.42
N ASP A 108 -16.45 12.31 -3.93
CA ASP A 108 -17.32 12.65 -5.05
C ASP A 108 -18.42 13.64 -4.63
N THR A 109 -19.26 14.06 -5.59
CA THR A 109 -20.36 15.00 -5.35
C THR A 109 -21.36 14.50 -4.31
N ALA A 110 -21.64 13.19 -4.25
CA ALA A 110 -22.60 12.61 -3.32
C ALA A 110 -22.02 12.53 -1.90
N GLY A 111 -20.77 12.09 -1.78
CA GLY A 111 -19.99 12.06 -0.55
C GLY A 111 -19.78 13.46 0.02
N ALA A 112 -19.42 14.44 -0.81
CA ALA A 112 -19.25 15.84 -0.41
C ALA A 112 -20.53 16.42 0.20
N ARG A 113 -21.69 16.17 -0.40
CA ARG A 113 -23.00 16.62 0.14
C ARG A 113 -23.32 15.95 1.48
N LYS A 114 -23.15 14.62 1.58
CA LYS A 114 -23.40 13.87 2.83
C LYS A 114 -22.46 14.31 3.95
N PHE A 115 -21.17 14.45 3.65
CA PHE A 115 -20.16 14.87 4.61
C PHE A 115 -20.34 16.34 5.03
N GLY A 116 -20.69 17.22 4.09
CA GLY A 116 -21.04 18.61 4.37
C GLY A 116 -22.26 18.75 5.28
N ALA A 117 -23.32 17.97 5.03
CA ALA A 117 -24.50 17.94 5.90
C ALA A 117 -24.16 17.42 7.31
N LEU A 118 -23.43 16.30 7.39
CA LEU A 118 -23.00 15.72 8.65
C LEU A 118 -22.18 16.71 9.50
N THR A 119 -21.19 17.36 8.90
CA THR A 119 -20.32 18.30 9.59
C THR A 119 -21.06 19.57 10.01
N LYS A 120 -21.98 20.06 9.18
CA LYS A 120 -22.83 21.22 9.50
C LYS A 120 -23.70 20.99 10.75
N GLU A 121 -24.25 19.80 10.91
CA GLU A 121 -25.14 19.46 12.03
C GLU A 121 -24.39 19.08 13.32
N ASN A 122 -23.08 18.84 13.24
CA ASN A 122 -22.29 18.27 14.34
C ASN A 122 -21.03 19.07 14.66
N VAL A 123 -21.01 20.37 14.34
CA VAL A 123 -19.94 21.29 14.76
C VAL A 123 -19.76 21.21 16.29
N GLY A 124 -18.51 21.13 16.73
CA GLY A 124 -18.11 20.96 18.12
C GLY A 124 -18.07 19.52 18.62
N LYS A 125 -18.56 18.54 17.87
CA LYS A 125 -18.55 17.11 18.25
C LYS A 125 -17.41 16.36 17.58
N ARG A 126 -17.01 15.22 18.15
CA ARG A 126 -16.04 14.31 17.54
C ARG A 126 -16.70 13.33 16.56
N PHE A 127 -15.99 13.01 15.49
CA PHE A 127 -16.30 11.89 14.61
C PHE A 127 -15.07 11.00 14.47
N ALA A 128 -15.28 9.70 14.47
CA ALA A 128 -14.25 8.70 14.28
C ALA A 128 -14.15 8.31 12.81
N ILE A 129 -12.91 8.19 12.35
CA ILE A 129 -12.55 7.61 11.06
C ILE A 129 -12.15 6.17 11.33
N VAL A 130 -13.00 5.24 10.89
CA VAL A 130 -12.85 3.80 11.16
C VAL A 130 -12.37 3.11 9.89
N LEU A 131 -11.34 2.28 10.01
CA LEU A 131 -10.80 1.45 8.93
C LEU A 131 -10.74 0.00 9.41
N ASP A 132 -11.47 -0.89 8.75
CA ASP A 132 -11.50 -2.33 9.08
C ASP A 132 -11.81 -2.62 10.57
N GLY A 133 -12.63 -1.77 11.22
CA GLY A 133 -13.01 -1.93 12.63
C GLY A 133 -12.03 -1.34 13.65
N GLU A 134 -10.99 -0.63 13.20
CA GLU A 134 -10.07 0.12 14.05
C GLU A 134 -10.26 1.63 13.85
N VAL A 135 -10.18 2.42 14.92
CA VAL A 135 -10.22 3.88 14.79
C VAL A 135 -8.84 4.38 14.40
N ILE A 136 -8.76 5.07 13.27
CA ILE A 136 -7.51 5.66 12.78
C ILE A 136 -7.26 7.04 13.39
N SER A 137 -8.34 7.80 13.54
CA SER A 137 -8.34 9.10 14.22
C SER A 137 -9.77 9.50 14.59
N ALA A 138 -9.91 10.33 15.62
CA ALA A 138 -11.20 10.87 16.02
C ALA A 138 -11.16 12.39 16.31
N PRO A 139 -11.02 13.22 15.27
CA PRO A 139 -10.93 14.67 15.40
C PRO A 139 -12.28 15.33 15.75
N VAL A 140 -12.20 16.57 16.25
CA VAL A 140 -13.35 17.44 16.50
C VAL A 140 -13.72 18.19 15.21
N ILE A 141 -15.02 18.25 14.90
CA ILE A 141 -15.55 19.06 13.79
C ILE A 141 -15.49 20.53 14.20
N ARG A 142 -14.53 21.29 13.67
CA ARG A 142 -14.37 22.72 14.00
C ARG A 142 -15.30 23.62 13.22
N GLU A 143 -15.48 23.30 11.94
CA GLU A 143 -16.30 24.04 11.00
C GLU A 143 -16.98 23.09 10.00
N PRO A 144 -18.09 23.51 9.36
CA PRO A 144 -18.70 22.73 8.29
C PRO A 144 -17.75 22.52 7.12
N ILE A 145 -17.76 21.31 6.53
CA ILE A 145 -16.87 20.95 5.40
C ILE A 145 -17.72 20.64 4.15
N PRO A 146 -18.29 21.66 3.48
CA PRO A 146 -19.15 21.46 2.32
C PRO A 146 -18.38 21.10 1.04
N GLY A 147 -17.08 21.39 0.98
CA GLY A 147 -16.27 21.26 -0.23
C GLY A 147 -15.85 19.83 -0.59
N GLY A 148 -16.19 18.82 0.21
CA GLY A 148 -15.83 17.43 -0.07
C GLY A 148 -14.33 17.11 0.04
N ASN A 149 -13.53 18.02 0.57
CA ASN A 149 -12.13 17.79 0.87
C ASN A 149 -11.95 17.63 2.38
N GLY A 150 -11.26 16.59 2.80
CA GLY A 150 -10.98 16.31 4.21
C GLY A 150 -9.50 16.07 4.44
N ILE A 151 -9.06 16.23 5.68
CA ILE A 151 -7.70 15.85 6.09
C ILE A 151 -7.84 14.87 7.25
N ILE A 152 -7.24 13.69 7.10
CA ILE A 152 -7.00 12.78 8.21
C ILE A 152 -5.69 13.20 8.85
N SER A 153 -5.80 13.82 10.02
CA SER A 153 -4.66 14.11 10.89
C SER A 153 -4.52 13.01 11.95
N GLY A 154 -3.31 12.83 12.44
CA GLY A 154 -2.97 11.81 13.42
C GLY A 154 -1.47 11.75 13.64
N ARG A 155 -1.03 10.84 14.51
CA ARG A 155 0.40 10.59 14.77
C ARG A 155 1.00 9.71 13.68
N PHE A 156 0.91 10.14 12.43
CA PHE A 156 1.42 9.36 11.30
C PHE A 156 2.93 9.54 11.13
N THR A 157 3.55 8.52 10.56
CA THR A 157 4.85 8.61 9.92
C THR A 157 4.62 8.88 8.43
N VAL A 158 5.65 9.37 7.72
CA VAL A 158 5.56 9.55 6.26
C VAL A 158 5.14 8.25 5.57
N GLN A 159 5.76 7.14 5.96
CA GLN A 159 5.45 5.82 5.40
C GLN A 159 4.05 5.33 5.78
N SER A 160 3.59 5.54 7.02
CA SER A 160 2.24 5.12 7.41
C SER A 160 1.15 5.94 6.74
N ALA A 161 1.41 7.22 6.45
CA ALA A 161 0.49 8.08 5.71
C ALA A 161 0.42 7.64 4.23
N GLN A 162 1.56 7.29 3.62
CA GLN A 162 1.60 6.71 2.27
C GLN A 162 0.84 5.39 2.19
N ASP A 163 1.08 4.46 3.13
CA ASP A 163 0.39 3.18 3.18
C ASP A 163 -1.12 3.36 3.38
N LEU A 164 -1.54 4.29 4.25
CA LEU A 164 -2.95 4.61 4.45
C LEU A 164 -3.58 5.19 3.18
N ALA A 165 -2.93 6.17 2.54
CA ALA A 165 -3.42 6.77 1.31
C ALA A 165 -3.53 5.75 0.16
N LEU A 166 -2.59 4.80 0.08
CA LEU A 166 -2.65 3.71 -0.88
C LEU A 166 -3.86 2.80 -0.62
N LEU A 167 -4.07 2.38 0.63
CA LEU A 167 -5.20 1.54 1.02
C LEU A 167 -6.54 2.22 0.73
N LEU A 168 -6.68 3.50 1.06
CA LEU A 168 -7.91 4.25 0.84
C LEU A 168 -8.22 4.43 -0.66
N ARG A 169 -7.21 4.61 -1.49
CA ARG A 169 -7.36 4.76 -2.96
C ARG A 169 -7.60 3.44 -3.67
N ALA A 170 -7.03 2.34 -3.18
CA ALA A 170 -7.35 1.00 -3.69
C ALA A 170 -8.84 0.67 -3.50
N GLY A 171 -9.50 1.36 -2.56
CA GLY A 171 -10.91 1.14 -2.23
C GLY A 171 -11.10 -0.11 -1.40
N ALA A 172 -12.35 -0.36 -1.00
CA ALA A 172 -12.64 -1.51 -0.18
C ALA A 172 -12.64 -2.81 -1.02
N LEU A 173 -11.92 -3.84 -0.58
CA LEU A 173 -12.06 -5.17 -1.16
C LEU A 173 -13.46 -5.72 -0.82
N PRO A 174 -14.17 -6.34 -1.78
CA PRO A 174 -15.51 -6.85 -1.58
C PRO A 174 -15.57 -8.05 -0.61
N ALA A 175 -14.45 -8.76 -0.48
CA ALA A 175 -14.29 -9.89 0.43
C ALA A 175 -12.87 -9.92 1.01
N PRO A 176 -12.68 -10.43 2.24
CA PRO A 176 -11.35 -10.62 2.80
C PRO A 176 -10.58 -11.66 2.00
N LEU A 177 -9.30 -11.39 1.74
CA LEU A 177 -8.40 -12.31 1.06
C LEU A 177 -7.56 -13.06 2.09
N THR A 178 -7.37 -14.37 1.88
CA THR A 178 -6.43 -15.19 2.64
C THR A 178 -5.31 -15.65 1.74
N ILE A 179 -4.10 -15.71 2.28
CA ILE A 179 -2.91 -16.13 1.54
C ILE A 179 -2.85 -17.65 1.61
N LEU A 180 -3.01 -18.32 0.47
CA LEU A 180 -3.00 -19.78 0.39
C LEU A 180 -1.60 -20.34 0.18
N GLU A 181 -0.78 -19.68 -0.65
CA GLU A 181 0.53 -20.16 -1.04
C GLU A 181 1.47 -18.97 -1.26
N GLU A 182 2.69 -19.07 -0.73
CA GLU A 182 3.76 -18.09 -0.92
C GLU A 182 4.94 -18.78 -1.60
N ARG A 183 5.40 -18.20 -2.71
CA ARG A 183 6.64 -18.61 -3.37
C ARG A 183 7.49 -17.39 -3.64
N THR A 184 8.56 -17.26 -2.87
CA THR A 184 9.61 -16.30 -3.15
C THR A 184 10.53 -16.89 -4.23
N VAL A 185 10.43 -16.37 -5.45
CA VAL A 185 11.45 -16.67 -6.46
C VAL A 185 12.66 -15.79 -6.16
N GLY A 186 13.59 -16.33 -5.39
CA GLY A 186 14.83 -15.64 -5.07
C GLY A 186 15.70 -15.41 -6.32
N PRO A 187 16.48 -14.32 -6.37
CA PRO A 187 17.41 -14.06 -7.47
C PRO A 187 18.50 -15.13 -7.62
N SER A 188 18.64 -16.08 -6.69
CA SER A 188 19.68 -17.13 -6.71
C SER A 188 19.60 -18.05 -7.93
N LEU A 189 18.40 -18.44 -8.38
CA LEU A 189 18.23 -19.24 -9.61
C LEU A 189 18.67 -18.47 -10.87
N GLY A 190 18.54 -17.14 -10.84
CA GLY A 190 19.05 -16.25 -11.88
C GLY A 190 20.56 -16.02 -11.77
N ALA A 191 21.08 -15.84 -10.55
CA ALA A 191 22.50 -15.58 -10.30
C ALA A 191 23.38 -16.74 -10.78
N ASP A 192 22.97 -17.98 -10.49
CA ASP A 192 23.69 -19.17 -10.96
C ASP A 192 23.63 -19.29 -12.49
N SER A 193 22.47 -18.99 -13.10
CA SER A 193 22.31 -18.98 -14.56
C SER A 193 23.15 -17.87 -15.22
N ILE A 194 23.28 -16.70 -14.59
CA ILE A 194 24.12 -15.59 -15.05
C ILE A 194 25.60 -15.96 -14.94
N ALA A 195 26.01 -16.56 -13.82
CA ALA A 195 27.38 -17.01 -13.61
C ALA A 195 27.78 -18.08 -14.64
N ALA A 196 26.94 -19.10 -14.81
CA ALA A 196 27.16 -20.14 -15.82
C ALA A 196 27.16 -19.57 -17.25
N GLY A 197 26.23 -18.66 -17.57
CA GLY A 197 26.17 -17.98 -18.86
C GLY A 197 27.41 -17.12 -19.14
N LYS A 198 27.98 -16.46 -18.13
CA LYS A 198 29.23 -15.71 -18.26
C LYS A 198 30.43 -16.62 -18.55
N VAL A 199 30.52 -17.77 -17.88
CA VAL A 199 31.59 -18.74 -18.16
C VAL A 199 31.43 -19.33 -19.55
N ALA A 200 30.21 -19.74 -19.92
CA ALA A 200 29.92 -20.33 -21.23
C ALA A 200 30.19 -19.35 -22.38
N SER A 201 29.85 -18.06 -22.23
CA SER A 201 30.10 -17.05 -23.27
C SER A 201 31.58 -16.77 -23.48
N VAL A 202 32.37 -16.70 -22.40
CA VAL A 202 33.83 -16.52 -22.48
C VAL A 202 34.49 -17.73 -23.14
N VAL A 203 34.13 -18.94 -22.72
CA VAL A 203 34.68 -20.18 -23.30
C VAL A 203 34.29 -20.30 -24.78
N GLY A 204 33.04 -20.02 -25.14
CA GLY A 204 32.57 -20.01 -26.51
C GLY A 204 33.30 -18.99 -27.39
N LEU A 205 33.49 -17.77 -26.88
CA LEU A 205 34.23 -16.72 -27.59
C LEU A 205 35.68 -17.15 -27.87
N VAL A 206 36.36 -17.73 -26.88
CA VAL A 206 37.74 -18.24 -27.04
C VAL A 206 37.80 -19.33 -28.12
N PHE A 207 36.88 -20.29 -28.13
CA PHE A 207 36.83 -21.33 -29.15
C PHE A 207 36.56 -20.78 -30.56
N VAL A 208 35.64 -19.82 -30.69
CA VAL A 208 35.35 -19.17 -31.98
C VAL A 208 36.57 -18.42 -32.50
N VAL A 209 37.24 -17.64 -31.65
CA VAL A 209 38.47 -16.91 -32.02
C VAL A 209 39.56 -17.89 -32.44
N ALA A 210 39.78 -18.96 -31.68
CA ALA A 210 40.77 -19.99 -32.01
C ALA A 210 40.45 -20.67 -33.35
N TYR A 211 39.19 -21.02 -33.59
CA TYR A 211 38.73 -21.63 -34.84
C TYR A 211 38.94 -20.71 -36.06
N ILE A 212 38.63 -19.42 -35.94
CA ILE A 212 38.82 -18.44 -37.02
C ILE A 212 40.31 -18.31 -37.36
N ILE A 213 41.18 -18.19 -36.36
CA ILE A 213 42.62 -18.06 -36.58
C ILE A 213 43.19 -19.33 -37.21
N MET A 214 42.79 -20.52 -36.72
CA MET A 214 43.28 -21.78 -37.25
C MET A 214 42.80 -22.05 -38.69
N SER A 215 41.57 -21.66 -39.03
CA SER A 215 40.98 -21.91 -40.35
C SER A 215 41.44 -20.92 -41.43
N TYR A 216 41.67 -19.65 -41.06
CA TYR A 216 41.96 -18.57 -42.01
C TYR A 216 43.38 -18.00 -41.89
N GLY A 217 44.20 -18.50 -40.97
CA GLY A 217 45.58 -18.07 -40.76
C GLY A 217 45.70 -16.56 -40.49
N LEU A 218 46.55 -15.87 -41.24
CA LEU A 218 46.82 -14.43 -41.06
C LEU A 218 45.57 -13.56 -41.30
N PHE A 219 44.71 -13.92 -42.25
CA PHE A 219 43.44 -13.21 -42.48
C PHE A 219 42.43 -13.40 -41.34
N GLY A 220 42.54 -14.50 -40.59
CA GLY A 220 41.73 -14.74 -39.40
C GLY A 220 42.01 -13.72 -38.29
N VAL A 221 43.27 -13.28 -38.13
CA VAL A 221 43.64 -12.25 -37.15
C VAL A 221 42.97 -10.91 -37.47
N ALA A 222 42.92 -10.53 -38.75
CA ALA A 222 42.22 -9.32 -39.18
C ALA A 222 40.71 -9.39 -38.91
N ALA A 223 40.09 -10.56 -39.12
CA ALA A 223 38.68 -10.78 -38.82
C ALA A 223 38.37 -10.69 -37.31
N VAL A 224 39.24 -11.22 -36.44
CA VAL A 224 39.10 -11.12 -34.98
C VAL A 224 39.22 -9.67 -34.51
N LEU A 225 40.15 -8.89 -35.07
CA LEU A 225 40.27 -7.45 -34.81
C LEU A 225 38.98 -6.71 -35.20
N ALA A 226 38.43 -6.99 -36.38
CA ALA A 226 37.17 -6.40 -36.82
C ALA A 226 36.00 -6.77 -35.90
N LEU A 227 35.92 -8.03 -35.45
CA LEU A 227 34.92 -8.48 -34.48
C LEU A 227 35.04 -7.75 -33.14
N ALA A 228 36.26 -7.56 -32.63
CA ALA A 228 36.52 -6.85 -31.37
C ALA A 228 36.12 -5.38 -31.45
N VAL A 229 36.44 -4.70 -32.56
CA VAL A 229 35.99 -3.33 -32.82
C VAL A 229 34.46 -3.26 -32.88
N ASN A 230 33.82 -4.20 -33.59
CA ASN A 230 32.37 -4.25 -33.69
C ASN A 230 31.70 -4.46 -32.31
N MET A 231 32.20 -5.39 -31.49
CA MET A 231 31.71 -5.59 -30.13
C MET A 231 31.88 -4.34 -29.27
N SER A 232 33.03 -3.67 -29.36
CA SER A 232 33.30 -2.43 -28.61
C SER A 232 32.32 -1.31 -28.99
N LEU A 233 31.99 -1.21 -30.28
CA LEU A 233 31.04 -0.22 -30.80
C LEU A 233 29.60 -0.50 -30.33
N ILE A 234 29.19 -1.78 -30.28
CA ILE A 234 27.87 -2.18 -29.76
C ILE A 234 27.76 -1.89 -28.26
N VAL A 235 28.82 -2.11 -27.48
CA VAL A 235 28.82 -1.85 -26.03
C VAL A 235 28.87 -0.36 -25.70
N GLY A 236 29.49 0.45 -26.57
CA GLY A 236 29.58 1.90 -26.39
C GLY A 236 28.34 2.68 -26.83
N LEU A 237 27.38 2.03 -27.50
CA LEU A 237 26.09 2.60 -27.91
C LEU A 237 25.04 2.40 -26.82
#